data_AF-A0A929DIK7-F1
#
_entry.id   AF-A0A929DIK7-F1
#
_cell.length_a   1.000
_cell.length_b   1.000
_cell.length_c   1.000
_cell.angle_alpha   90.00
_cell.angle_beta   90.00
_cell.angle_gamma   90.00
#
_symmetry.space_group_name_H-M   'P 1'
#
loop_
_entity.id
_entity.type
_entity.pdbx_description
1 polymer ?
#
loop_
_entity_poly.entity_id
_entity_poly.type
_entity_poly.pdbx_seq_one_letter_code
_entity_poly.pdbx_strand_id
1 'polypeptide(L)'
;NRRNWTFVYADTLSYTLDKGQGRYRISIAGDKLISLSSYVHVPEEWERAYEDRQSKRSIIRTIGSVFSIILLIAGMIWGIVRWTRKEFSVKIFLYFAIGLLGLFILDSFLTWDSVMFGYQTSLPWSNFVTMFIVSMGIGGLFSSAGLGIIGGMSVNLVPVKVSDKYNWLKAIGLALALFGLNALLSKFEIKTSPFWANFDASNSRLPIISTGIGDIQSFIGTTGILLILYFGLHTFTKQWSQSKWLFGGLTVLAGILIQAASLDNYIFWIVSGLLTGLILLGLYILFIRYHFEWIPVIAAVSVILGIVRNIIIGAVPSALSGGIMGILIIGLFGLYWYSEFVHTIKVK
;
A
#
# COMPACT_ATOMS: atom_id res chain seq x y z
N ASN A 1 -33.41 -1.49 44.94
CA ASN A 1 -34.34 -1.35 43.78
C ASN A 1 -33.55 -1.08 42.51
N ARG A 2 -33.40 -2.08 41.63
CA ARG A 2 -32.78 -1.91 40.31
C ARG A 2 -33.83 -1.31 39.36
N ARG A 3 -33.60 -0.08 38.88
CA ARG A 3 -34.54 0.69 38.05
C ARG A 3 -34.24 0.62 36.56
N ASN A 4 -33.11 0.03 36.17
CA ASN A 4 -32.69 -0.04 34.78
C ASN A 4 -32.96 -1.45 34.22
N TRP A 5 -33.73 -1.51 33.13
CA TRP A 5 -34.17 -2.74 32.49
C TRP A 5 -33.82 -2.71 31.01
N THR A 6 -33.52 -3.88 30.44
CA THR A 6 -33.37 -4.03 28.99
C THR A 6 -34.18 -5.24 28.57
N PHE A 7 -35.12 -5.02 27.67
CA PHE A 7 -35.97 -6.04 27.08
C PHE A 7 -35.51 -6.33 25.66
N VAL A 8 -35.52 -7.61 25.28
CA VAL A 8 -35.16 -8.05 23.93
C VAL A 8 -36.31 -8.90 23.41
N TYR A 9 -36.93 -8.47 22.33
CA TYR A 9 -38.05 -9.16 21.67
C TYR A 9 -37.60 -9.65 20.30
N ALA A 10 -37.90 -10.90 19.96
CA ALA A 10 -37.71 -11.40 18.60
C ALA A 10 -38.88 -10.97 17.72
N ASP A 11 -38.59 -10.41 16.56
CA ASP A 11 -39.59 -10.12 15.52
C ASP A 11 -39.80 -11.38 14.68
N THR A 12 -40.85 -12.13 15.01
CA THR A 12 -41.22 -13.36 14.31
C THR A 12 -42.28 -13.14 13.24
N LEU A 13 -42.79 -11.91 13.08
CA LEU A 13 -43.94 -11.62 12.23
C LEU A 13 -43.57 -10.73 11.03
N SER A 14 -42.73 -9.71 11.23
CA SER A 14 -42.45 -8.70 10.21
C SER A 14 -41.15 -8.97 9.44
N TYR A 15 -40.21 -9.71 10.04
CA TYR A 15 -38.89 -9.95 9.46
C TYR A 15 -38.40 -11.39 9.69
N THR A 16 -39.08 -12.35 9.03
CA THR A 16 -38.74 -13.77 9.10
C THR A 16 -37.49 -14.06 8.27
N LEU A 17 -36.46 -14.63 8.92
CA LEU A 17 -35.22 -15.08 8.28
C LEU A 17 -35.12 -16.60 8.33
N ASP A 18 -34.60 -17.22 7.27
CA ASP A 18 -34.34 -18.67 7.24
C ASP A 18 -33.35 -19.10 8.33
N LYS A 19 -32.36 -18.24 8.63
CA LYS A 19 -31.38 -18.41 9.70
C LYS A 19 -31.12 -17.07 10.38
N GLY A 20 -31.19 -17.05 11.72
CA GLY A 20 -31.11 -15.84 12.52
C GLY A 20 -32.49 -15.30 12.91
N GLN A 21 -32.52 -14.19 13.66
CA GLN A 21 -33.76 -13.59 14.16
C GLN A 21 -33.65 -12.06 14.15
N GLY A 22 -34.63 -11.36 13.58
CA GLY A 22 -34.80 -9.94 13.87
C GLY A 22 -35.09 -9.75 15.36
N ARG A 23 -34.44 -8.78 16.02
CA ARG A 23 -34.65 -8.47 17.43
C ARG A 23 -34.77 -6.97 17.67
N TYR A 24 -35.68 -6.60 18.56
CA TYR A 24 -35.80 -5.26 19.12
C TYR A 24 -35.20 -5.24 20.53
N ARG A 25 -34.29 -4.29 20.79
CA ARG A 25 -33.75 -4.00 22.12
C ARG A 25 -34.38 -2.72 22.64
N ILE A 26 -35.00 -2.80 23.82
CA ILE A 26 -35.67 -1.70 24.50
C ILE A 26 -35.00 -1.49 25.86
N SER A 27 -34.34 -0.36 26.07
CA SER A 27 -33.67 -0.03 27.33
C SER A 27 -34.41 1.08 28.06
N ILE A 28 -34.77 0.83 29.32
CA ILE A 28 -35.52 1.74 30.20
C ILE A 28 -34.67 2.05 31.44
N ALA A 29 -34.57 3.32 31.84
CA ALA A 29 -34.04 3.70 33.15
C ALA A 29 -35.12 4.40 33.98
N GLY A 30 -35.50 3.76 35.08
CA GLY A 30 -36.62 4.19 35.90
C GLY A 30 -37.90 4.09 35.10
N ASP A 31 -38.45 5.25 34.78
CA ASP A 31 -39.68 5.49 34.06
C ASP A 31 -39.45 5.97 32.61
N LYS A 32 -38.19 6.16 32.20
CA LYS A 32 -37.85 6.71 30.88
C LYS A 32 -37.28 5.67 29.94
N LEU A 33 -37.85 5.62 28.73
CA LEU A 33 -37.26 4.91 27.60
C LEU A 33 -36.00 5.65 27.15
N ILE A 34 -34.84 4.98 27.18
CA ILE A 34 -33.56 5.56 26.76
C ILE A 34 -33.21 5.15 25.33
N SER A 35 -33.50 3.92 24.94
CA SER A 35 -33.08 3.38 23.65
C SER A 35 -34.06 2.34 23.12
N LEU A 36 -34.34 2.43 21.83
CA LEU A 36 -35.03 1.44 21.03
C LEU A 36 -34.17 1.18 19.78
N SER A 37 -33.70 -0.05 19.59
CA SER A 37 -32.93 -0.41 18.41
C SER A 37 -33.35 -1.77 17.84
N SER A 38 -33.38 -1.87 16.52
CA SER A 38 -33.57 -3.12 15.79
C SER A 38 -32.23 -3.66 15.33
N TYR A 39 -32.00 -4.95 15.49
CA TYR A 39 -30.80 -5.62 15.00
C TYR A 39 -31.11 -7.06 14.61
N VAL A 40 -30.26 -7.65 13.77
CA VAL A 40 -30.36 -9.07 13.42
C VAL A 40 -29.49 -9.86 14.41
N HIS A 41 -30.11 -10.79 15.15
CA HIS A 41 -29.40 -11.77 15.92
C HIS A 41 -28.88 -12.87 14.99
N VAL A 42 -27.57 -12.90 14.87
CA VAL A 42 -26.82 -13.89 14.10
C VAL A 42 -26.66 -15.15 14.96
N PRO A 43 -26.92 -16.37 14.42
CA PRO A 43 -26.70 -17.60 15.16
C PRO A 43 -25.24 -17.77 15.57
N GLU A 44 -25.00 -18.23 16.79
CA GLU A 44 -23.65 -18.39 17.34
C GLU A 44 -22.78 -19.33 16.49
N GLU A 45 -23.35 -20.40 15.93
CA GLU A 45 -22.61 -21.31 15.03
C GLU A 45 -22.09 -20.60 13.78
N TRP A 46 -22.89 -19.68 13.21
CA TRP A 46 -22.47 -18.88 12.07
C TRP A 46 -21.37 -17.91 12.47
N GLU A 47 -21.51 -17.26 13.63
CA GLU A 47 -20.53 -16.31 14.16
C GLU A 47 -19.18 -16.99 14.37
N ARG A 48 -19.16 -18.15 15.05
CA ARG A 48 -17.96 -18.97 15.22
C ARG A 48 -17.34 -19.38 13.89
N ALA A 49 -18.14 -19.85 12.92
CA ALA A 49 -17.64 -20.24 11.60
C ALA A 49 -17.17 -19.04 10.75
N TYR A 50 -17.72 -17.86 10.97
CA TYR A 50 -17.28 -16.62 10.34
C TYR A 50 -15.96 -16.13 10.94
N GLU A 51 -15.85 -16.11 12.27
CA GLU A 51 -14.63 -15.74 12.99
C GLU A 51 -13.46 -16.69 12.70
N ASP A 52 -13.69 -18.01 12.63
CA ASP A 52 -12.66 -18.97 12.25
C ASP A 52 -12.13 -18.70 10.82
N ARG A 53 -13.04 -18.43 9.87
CA ARG A 53 -12.65 -18.05 8.50
C ARG A 53 -11.90 -16.72 8.48
N GLN A 54 -12.36 -15.71 9.20
CA GLN A 54 -11.67 -14.41 9.27
C GLN A 54 -10.29 -14.52 9.92
N SER A 55 -10.16 -15.32 10.98
CA SER A 55 -8.89 -15.59 11.65
C SER A 55 -7.87 -16.23 10.71
N LYS A 56 -8.29 -17.26 9.96
CA LYS A 56 -7.44 -17.91 8.94
C LYS A 56 -7.02 -16.94 7.84
N ARG A 57 -7.93 -16.09 7.36
CA ARG A 57 -7.62 -15.05 6.36
C ARG A 57 -6.65 -14.01 6.91
N SER A 58 -6.87 -13.56 8.15
CA SER A 58 -6.01 -12.57 8.83
C SER A 58 -4.57 -13.07 8.98
N ILE A 59 -4.38 -14.36 9.29
CA ILE A 59 -3.05 -14.98 9.33
C ILE A 59 -2.36 -14.87 7.96
N ILE A 60 -3.05 -15.20 6.87
CA ILE A 60 -2.48 -15.12 5.51
C ILE A 60 -2.21 -13.66 5.09
N ARG A 61 -3.12 -12.73 5.41
CA ARG A 61 -2.90 -11.29 5.20
C ARG A 61 -1.65 -10.81 5.93
N THR A 62 -1.49 -11.24 7.17
CA THR A 62 -0.31 -10.90 7.99
C THR A 62 0.96 -11.45 7.36
N ILE A 63 0.97 -12.68 6.86
CA ILE A 63 2.11 -13.25 6.13
C ILE A 63 2.47 -12.40 4.91
N GLY A 64 1.48 -11.98 4.12
CA GLY A 64 1.70 -11.10 2.96
C GLY A 64 2.27 -9.74 3.35
N SER A 65 1.73 -9.11 4.38
CA SER A 65 2.22 -7.83 4.90
C SER A 65 3.66 -7.94 5.44
N VAL A 66 3.96 -9.01 6.19
CA VAL A 66 5.30 -9.29 6.71
C VAL A 66 6.29 -9.56 5.57
N PHE A 67 5.88 -10.25 4.51
CA PHE A 67 6.72 -10.47 3.33
C PHE A 67 7.15 -9.15 2.67
N SER A 68 6.23 -8.21 2.50
CA SER A 68 6.55 -6.87 1.96
C SER A 68 7.56 -6.12 2.86
N ILE A 69 7.43 -6.23 4.19
CA ILE A 69 8.38 -5.66 5.14
C ILE A 69 9.75 -6.33 5.01
N ILE A 70 9.80 -7.66 4.92
CA ILE A 70 11.04 -8.43 4.73
C ILE A 70 11.74 -8.02 3.43
N LEU A 71 11.01 -7.80 2.34
CA LEU A 71 11.58 -7.30 1.08
C LEU A 71 12.24 -5.93 1.26
N LEU A 72 11.59 -5.00 1.97
CA LEU A 72 12.16 -3.69 2.25
C LEU A 72 13.42 -3.81 3.11
N ILE A 73 13.42 -4.66 4.14
CA ILE A 73 14.60 -4.92 4.99
C ILE A 73 15.74 -5.52 4.17
N ALA A 74 15.44 -6.50 3.31
CA ALA A 74 16.44 -7.09 2.41
C ALA A 74 17.03 -6.04 1.46
N GLY A 75 16.20 -5.15 0.92
CA GLY A 75 16.65 -4.02 0.11
C GLY A 75 17.55 -3.05 0.87
N MET A 76 17.21 -2.72 2.12
CA MET A 76 18.05 -1.87 2.98
C MET A 76 19.42 -2.51 3.24
N ILE A 77 19.45 -3.78 3.64
CA ILE A 77 20.71 -4.54 3.84
C ILE A 77 21.54 -4.49 2.56
N TRP A 78 20.91 -4.70 1.42
CA TRP A 78 21.62 -4.71 0.15
C TRP A 78 22.16 -3.33 -0.25
N GLY A 79 21.38 -2.27 -0.03
CA GLY A 79 21.83 -0.89 -0.23
C GLY A 79 23.00 -0.53 0.68
N ILE A 80 23.01 -0.98 1.94
CA ILE A 80 24.15 -0.83 2.86
C ILE A 80 25.39 -1.55 2.32
N VAL A 81 25.24 -2.78 1.79
CA VAL A 81 26.35 -3.50 1.16
C VAL A 81 26.87 -2.77 -0.08
N ARG A 82 26.02 -2.14 -0.89
CA ARG A 82 26.48 -1.29 -2.02
C ARG A 82 27.19 -0.03 -1.54
N TRP A 83 26.77 0.53 -0.42
CA TRP A 83 27.46 1.65 0.21
C TRP A 83 28.89 1.27 0.61
N THR A 84 29.09 0.13 1.27
CA THR A 84 30.44 -0.34 1.63
C THR A 84 31.31 -0.63 0.40
N ARG A 85 30.69 -0.93 -0.75
CA ARG A 85 31.36 -1.15 -2.05
C ARG A 85 31.57 0.11 -2.89
N LYS A 86 31.21 1.31 -2.39
CA LYS A 86 31.29 2.60 -3.12
C LYS A 86 30.45 2.66 -4.41
N GLU A 87 29.45 1.81 -4.55
CA GLU A 87 28.50 1.82 -5.68
C GLU A 87 27.20 2.57 -5.34
N PHE A 88 27.25 3.42 -4.32
CA PHE A 88 26.09 4.08 -3.71
C PHE A 88 26.25 5.60 -3.79
N SER A 89 25.16 6.30 -4.11
CA SER A 89 25.16 7.76 -4.10
C SER A 89 24.66 8.30 -2.76
N VAL A 90 25.60 8.75 -1.91
CA VAL A 90 25.29 9.37 -0.62
C VAL A 90 24.47 10.66 -0.81
N LYS A 91 24.75 11.41 -1.88
CA LYS A 91 24.01 12.65 -2.21
C LYS A 91 22.52 12.36 -2.46
N ILE A 92 22.20 11.35 -3.27
CA ILE A 92 20.82 10.97 -3.56
C ILE A 92 20.15 10.36 -2.31
N PHE A 93 20.88 9.53 -1.56
CA PHE A 93 20.40 9.04 -0.26
C PHE A 93 19.96 10.17 0.66
N LEU A 94 20.81 11.19 0.88
CA LEU A 94 20.49 12.30 1.77
C LEU A 94 19.29 13.11 1.26
N TYR A 95 19.18 13.37 -0.04
CA TYR A 95 18.02 14.06 -0.59
C TYR A 95 16.72 13.30 -0.35
N PHE A 96 16.70 12.00 -0.63
CA PHE A 96 15.51 11.17 -0.38
C PHE A 96 15.21 11.04 1.11
N ALA A 97 16.22 10.76 1.95
CA ALA A 97 16.03 10.58 3.38
C ALA A 97 15.53 11.87 4.05
N ILE A 98 16.16 13.01 3.79
CA ILE A 98 15.75 14.30 4.39
C ILE A 98 14.39 14.73 3.83
N GLY A 99 14.17 14.60 2.52
CA GLY A 99 12.90 14.95 1.89
C GLY A 99 11.73 14.11 2.43
N LEU A 100 11.91 12.79 2.52
CA LEU A 100 10.91 11.88 3.06
C LEU A 100 10.68 12.07 4.55
N LEU A 101 11.73 12.38 5.33
CA LEU A 101 11.58 12.70 6.74
C LEU A 101 10.75 13.98 6.92
N GLY A 102 11.01 15.01 6.11
CA GLY A 102 10.19 16.22 6.09
C GLY A 102 8.74 15.95 5.73
N LEU A 103 8.49 15.12 4.70
CA LEU A 103 7.14 14.70 4.31
C LEU A 103 6.45 13.89 5.42
N PHE A 104 7.18 13.02 6.11
CA PHE A 104 6.65 12.21 7.22
C PHE A 104 6.26 13.08 8.42
N ILE A 105 7.11 14.05 8.80
CA ILE A 105 6.79 15.00 9.87
C ILE A 105 5.57 15.84 9.49
N LEU A 106 5.51 16.31 8.24
CA LEU A 106 4.37 17.07 7.75
C LEU A 106 3.08 16.23 7.78
N ASP A 107 3.13 14.98 7.32
CA ASP A 107 1.99 14.07 7.37
C ASP A 107 1.52 13.79 8.81
N SER A 108 2.46 13.58 9.72
CA SER A 108 2.18 13.39 11.15
C SER A 108 1.49 14.61 11.77
N PHE A 109 1.88 15.81 11.34
CA PHE A 109 1.23 17.05 11.76
C PHE A 109 -0.18 17.19 11.18
N LEU A 110 -0.38 16.84 9.91
CA LEU A 110 -1.67 16.91 9.22
C LEU A 110 -2.69 15.91 9.77
N THR A 111 -2.23 14.74 10.19
CA THR A 111 -3.06 13.64 10.70
C THR A 111 -3.23 13.68 12.23
N TRP A 112 -2.68 14.69 12.91
CA TRP A 112 -2.76 14.82 14.36
C TRP A 112 -4.19 14.74 14.91
N ASP A 113 -5.15 15.36 14.23
CA ASP A 113 -6.55 15.36 14.71
C ASP A 113 -7.15 13.94 14.64
N SER A 114 -6.83 13.16 13.61
CA SER A 114 -7.16 11.72 13.54
C SER A 114 -6.53 10.94 14.70
N VAL A 115 -5.27 11.24 15.03
CA VAL A 115 -4.57 10.60 16.14
C VAL A 115 -5.23 10.96 17.49
N MET A 116 -5.62 12.23 17.67
CA MET A 116 -6.34 12.69 18.87
C MET A 116 -7.70 12.02 19.00
N PHE A 117 -8.41 11.81 17.90
CA PHE A 117 -9.70 11.11 17.93
C PHE A 117 -9.56 9.67 18.44
N GLY A 118 -8.43 9.02 18.13
CA GLY A 118 -8.09 7.69 18.65
C GLY A 118 -7.58 7.65 20.09
N TYR A 119 -7.44 8.80 20.76
CA TYR A 119 -6.92 8.86 22.13
C TYR A 119 -7.89 8.20 23.12
N GLN A 120 -7.42 7.13 23.77
CA GLN A 120 -8.15 6.49 24.86
C GLN A 120 -7.97 7.31 26.13
N THR A 121 -9.07 7.87 26.65
CA THR A 121 -9.07 8.68 27.88
C THR A 121 -8.69 7.90 29.14
N SER A 122 -8.59 6.57 29.06
CA SER A 122 -8.03 5.69 30.08
C SER A 122 -6.50 5.75 30.17
N LEU A 123 -5.80 6.23 29.14
CA LEU A 123 -4.34 6.31 29.11
C LEU A 123 -3.87 7.70 29.58
N PRO A 124 -2.89 7.83 30.50
CA PRO A 124 -2.33 9.12 30.87
C PRO A 124 -1.83 9.90 29.65
N TRP A 125 -2.12 11.21 29.61
CA TRP A 125 -1.77 12.09 28.48
C TRP A 125 -0.27 12.04 28.13
N SER A 126 0.60 12.03 29.15
CA SER A 126 2.05 11.94 28.96
C SER A 126 2.46 10.66 28.24
N ASN A 127 1.84 9.52 28.56
CA ASN A 127 2.15 8.25 27.92
C ASN A 127 1.75 8.27 26.45
N PHE A 128 0.55 8.78 26.16
CA PHE A 128 0.07 8.90 24.79
C PHE A 128 0.98 9.78 23.91
N VAL A 129 1.32 10.99 24.39
CA VAL A 129 2.21 11.91 23.67
C VAL A 129 3.60 11.31 23.50
N THR A 130 4.13 10.64 24.52
CA THR A 130 5.44 9.98 24.44
C THR A 130 5.43 8.86 23.40
N MET A 131 4.41 8.00 23.40
CA MET A 131 4.25 6.95 22.40
C MET A 131 4.17 7.55 20.99
N PHE A 132 3.42 8.65 20.81
CA PHE A 132 3.32 9.33 19.53
C PHE A 132 4.68 9.88 19.07
N ILE A 133 5.40 10.63 19.91
CA ILE A 133 6.70 11.22 19.56
C ILE A 133 7.74 10.13 19.27
N VAL A 134 7.79 9.07 20.09
CA VAL A 134 8.70 7.94 19.87
C VAL A 134 8.37 7.21 18.56
N SER A 135 7.09 6.97 18.29
CA SER A 135 6.64 6.32 17.05
C SER A 135 6.92 7.20 15.82
N MET A 136 6.71 8.51 15.94
CA MET A 136 7.04 9.49 14.89
C MET A 136 8.54 9.55 14.64
N GLY A 137 9.36 9.55 15.70
CA GLY A 137 10.82 9.57 15.61
C GLY A 137 11.37 8.29 14.98
N ILE A 138 11.06 7.13 15.56
CA ILE A 138 11.56 5.84 15.07
C ILE A 138 10.98 5.51 13.70
N GLY A 139 9.65 5.62 13.53
CA GLY A 139 8.97 5.33 12.28
C GLY A 139 9.42 6.26 11.16
N GLY A 140 9.48 7.57 11.44
CA GLY A 140 9.92 8.56 10.47
C GLY A 140 11.37 8.36 10.04
N LEU A 141 12.29 8.17 10.99
CA LEU A 141 13.70 7.89 10.68
C LEU A 141 13.87 6.58 9.91
N PHE A 142 13.21 5.50 10.33
CA PHE A 142 13.35 4.19 9.70
C PHE A 142 12.78 4.17 8.29
N SER A 143 11.56 4.68 8.09
CA SER A 143 10.91 4.72 6.77
C SER A 143 11.65 5.66 5.81
N SER A 144 12.04 6.85 6.27
CA SER A 144 12.77 7.81 5.42
C SER A 144 14.18 7.33 5.09
N ALA A 145 14.93 6.78 6.04
CA ALA A 145 16.25 6.22 5.80
C ALA A 145 16.16 4.97 4.91
N GLY A 146 15.19 4.09 5.13
CA GLY A 146 15.01 2.88 4.35
C GLY A 146 14.71 3.17 2.88
N LEU A 147 13.72 4.03 2.62
CA LEU A 147 13.41 4.50 1.26
C LEU A 147 14.55 5.35 0.68
N GLY A 148 15.25 6.12 1.52
CA GLY A 148 16.46 6.84 1.15
C GLY A 148 17.57 5.92 0.65
N ILE A 149 17.80 4.78 1.33
CA ILE A 149 18.76 3.76 0.90
C ILE A 149 18.36 3.24 -0.47
N ILE A 150 17.07 3.02 -0.72
CA ILE A 150 16.59 2.59 -2.04
C ILE A 150 16.86 3.64 -3.11
N GLY A 151 16.64 4.93 -2.81
CA GLY A 151 17.04 6.04 -3.66
C GLY A 151 18.55 6.04 -3.96
N GLY A 152 19.39 5.95 -2.93
CA GLY A 152 20.85 5.97 -3.07
C GLY A 152 21.43 4.76 -3.81
N MET A 153 20.83 3.56 -3.65
CA MET A 153 21.24 2.36 -4.37
C MET A 153 20.73 2.34 -5.82
N SER A 154 19.76 3.17 -6.17
CA SER A 154 19.19 3.18 -7.52
C SER A 154 20.19 3.60 -8.61
N VAL A 155 21.25 4.30 -8.20
CA VAL A 155 22.33 4.74 -9.07
C VAL A 155 23.23 3.56 -9.46
N ASN A 156 23.70 3.55 -10.72
CA ASN A 156 24.61 2.51 -11.24
C ASN A 156 24.10 1.06 -11.02
N LEU A 157 22.77 0.81 -10.98
CA LEU A 157 22.26 -0.56 -10.79
C LEU A 157 22.66 -1.48 -11.94
N VAL A 158 22.49 -1.02 -13.18
CA VAL A 158 22.84 -1.76 -14.40
C VAL A 158 23.35 -0.74 -15.42
N PRO A 159 24.39 -1.05 -16.21
CA PRO A 159 24.77 -0.20 -17.34
C PRO A 159 23.60 -0.12 -18.32
N VAL A 160 22.89 1.01 -18.30
CA VAL A 160 21.80 1.32 -19.22
C VAL A 160 22.42 1.69 -20.58
N LYS A 161 21.91 1.11 -21.66
CA LYS A 161 22.30 1.55 -23.01
C LYS A 161 21.66 2.90 -23.30
N VAL A 162 22.39 3.81 -23.96
CA VAL A 162 21.81 5.09 -24.42
C VAL A 162 20.58 4.77 -25.26
N SER A 163 19.43 5.16 -24.72
CA SER A 163 18.13 4.84 -25.29
C SER A 163 17.55 6.05 -26.00
N ASP A 164 16.65 5.83 -26.95
CA ASP A 164 16.00 6.89 -27.73
C ASP A 164 15.40 7.99 -26.84
N LYS A 165 15.37 9.24 -27.34
CA LYS A 165 14.80 10.41 -26.65
C LYS A 165 13.38 10.18 -26.11
N TYR A 166 12.61 9.30 -26.75
CA TYR A 166 11.22 8.99 -26.43
C TYR A 166 11.04 7.62 -25.74
N ASN A 167 12.11 7.01 -25.22
CA ASN A 167 12.03 5.69 -24.58
C ASN A 167 11.10 5.66 -23.36
N TRP A 168 11.02 6.76 -22.60
CA TRP A 168 10.12 6.90 -21.46
C TRP A 168 8.63 6.78 -21.86
N LEU A 169 8.25 7.14 -23.09
CA LEU A 169 6.88 6.94 -23.60
C LEU A 169 6.52 5.44 -23.73
N LYS A 170 7.49 4.59 -24.06
CA LYS A 170 7.29 3.12 -24.11
C LYS A 170 7.00 2.58 -22.71
N ALA A 171 7.69 3.09 -21.69
CA ALA A 171 7.43 2.74 -20.29
C ALA A 171 6.02 3.16 -19.85
N ILE A 172 5.54 4.34 -20.27
CA ILE A 172 4.16 4.78 -20.02
C ILE A 172 3.16 3.83 -20.68
N GLY A 173 3.38 3.47 -21.95
CA GLY A 173 2.52 2.52 -22.67
C GLY A 173 2.43 1.17 -21.98
N LEU A 174 3.57 0.64 -21.51
CA LEU A 174 3.62 -0.60 -20.73
C LEU A 174 2.86 -0.47 -19.42
N ALA A 175 3.04 0.63 -18.69
CA ALA A 175 2.32 0.87 -17.43
C ALA A 175 0.81 0.97 -17.62
N LEU A 176 0.34 1.66 -18.67
CA LEU A 176 -1.07 1.72 -19.04
C LEU A 176 -1.64 0.34 -19.37
N ALA A 177 -0.90 -0.48 -20.12
CA ALA A 177 -1.30 -1.85 -20.43
C ALA A 177 -1.41 -2.72 -19.17
N LEU A 178 -0.44 -2.62 -18.25
CA LEU A 178 -0.46 -3.33 -16.97
C LEU A 178 -1.61 -2.89 -16.08
N PHE A 179 -1.87 -1.58 -16.01
CA PHE A 179 -2.99 -1.05 -15.24
C PHE A 179 -4.34 -1.47 -15.84
N GLY A 180 -4.47 -1.45 -17.17
CA GLY A 180 -5.65 -1.94 -17.88
C GLY A 180 -5.90 -3.43 -17.65
N LEU A 181 -4.83 -4.25 -17.66
CA LEU A 181 -4.91 -5.66 -17.32
C LEU A 181 -5.37 -5.86 -15.88
N ASN A 182 -4.81 -5.13 -14.92
CA ASN A 182 -5.24 -5.18 -13.52
C ASN A 182 -6.72 -4.77 -13.36
N ALA A 183 -7.15 -3.72 -14.06
CA ALA A 183 -8.54 -3.29 -14.06
C ALA A 183 -9.48 -4.37 -14.61
N LEU A 184 -9.09 -5.07 -15.67
CA LEU A 184 -9.84 -6.20 -16.21
C LEU A 184 -9.91 -7.37 -15.22
N LEU A 185 -8.80 -7.70 -14.55
CA LEU A 185 -8.76 -8.74 -13.53
C LEU A 185 -9.66 -8.43 -12.33
N SER A 186 -9.73 -7.16 -11.92
CA SER A 186 -10.60 -6.71 -10.83
C SER A 186 -12.10 -6.91 -11.10
N LYS A 187 -12.50 -7.09 -12.38
CA LYS A 187 -13.91 -7.40 -12.73
C LYS A 187 -14.30 -8.84 -12.39
N PHE A 188 -13.33 -9.74 -12.30
CA PHE A 188 -13.55 -11.14 -11.93
C PHE A 188 -13.46 -11.36 -10.41
N GLU A 189 -13.17 -10.31 -9.65
CA GLU A 189 -13.14 -10.37 -8.20
C GLU A 189 -14.55 -10.51 -7.63
N ILE A 190 -14.79 -11.62 -6.91
CA ILE A 190 -16.02 -11.78 -6.14
C ILE A 190 -15.88 -10.97 -4.85
N LYS A 191 -16.40 -9.74 -4.88
CA LYS A 191 -16.36 -8.84 -3.73
C LYS A 191 -17.36 -9.29 -2.67
N THR A 192 -16.85 -9.58 -1.46
CA THR A 192 -17.68 -9.94 -0.30
C THR A 192 -18.19 -8.71 0.46
N SER A 193 -17.72 -7.53 0.10
CA SER A 193 -18.11 -6.24 0.69
C SER A 193 -18.39 -5.23 -0.42
N PRO A 194 -19.28 -4.25 -0.17
CA PRO A 194 -19.46 -3.14 -1.10
C PRO A 194 -18.16 -2.33 -1.20
N PHE A 195 -17.98 -1.69 -2.34
CA PHE A 195 -16.88 -0.75 -2.51
C PHE A 195 -17.07 0.45 -1.59
N TRP A 196 -16.14 0.64 -0.65
CA TRP A 196 -16.04 1.85 0.14
C TRP A 196 -14.95 2.74 -0.43
N ALA A 197 -15.26 4.01 -0.67
CA ALA A 197 -14.26 4.98 -1.07
C ALA A 197 -13.34 5.32 0.10
N ASN A 198 -12.16 5.87 -0.21
CA ASN A 198 -11.24 6.36 0.81
C ASN A 198 -11.68 7.74 1.32
N PHE A 199 -11.85 7.87 2.63
CA PHE A 199 -12.23 9.12 3.31
C PHE A 199 -11.15 9.61 4.28
N ASP A 200 -9.95 9.02 4.27
CA ASP A 200 -8.90 9.29 5.27
C ASP A 200 -8.49 10.76 5.27
N ALA A 201 -8.41 11.37 4.09
CA ALA A 201 -8.08 12.79 3.93
C ALA A 201 -9.07 13.72 4.63
N SER A 202 -10.34 13.33 4.78
CA SER A 202 -11.38 14.15 5.44
C SER A 202 -11.10 14.40 6.93
N ASN A 203 -10.37 13.49 7.59
CA ASN A 203 -10.03 13.60 9.00
C ASN A 203 -8.73 14.40 9.23
N SER A 204 -8.05 14.80 8.16
CA SER A 204 -6.81 15.58 8.26
C SER A 204 -7.07 17.07 8.34
N ARG A 205 -6.14 17.81 8.96
CA ARG A 205 -6.21 19.28 9.10
C ARG A 205 -6.30 20.02 7.78
N LEU A 206 -5.55 19.55 6.78
CA LEU A 206 -5.52 20.11 5.43
C LEU A 206 -5.74 18.96 4.42
N PRO A 207 -7.00 18.62 4.11
CA PRO A 207 -7.36 17.48 3.24
C PRO A 207 -6.71 17.52 1.84
N ILE A 208 -6.45 18.72 1.31
CA ILE A 208 -5.79 18.90 0.00
C ILE A 208 -4.34 18.42 0.04
N ILE A 209 -3.61 18.77 1.10
CA ILE A 209 -2.18 18.47 1.21
C ILE A 209 -1.99 16.99 1.58
N SER A 210 -2.78 16.47 2.53
CA SER A 210 -2.67 15.08 3.00
C SER A 210 -2.89 14.06 1.89
N THR A 211 -3.90 14.29 1.03
CA THR A 211 -4.17 13.42 -0.12
C THR A 211 -2.92 13.27 -1.00
N GLY A 212 -2.28 14.38 -1.38
CA GLY A 212 -1.11 14.34 -2.25
C GLY A 212 0.16 13.77 -1.59
N ILE A 213 0.35 13.95 -0.28
CA ILE A 213 1.51 13.38 0.44
C ILE A 213 1.45 11.86 0.48
N GLY A 214 0.28 11.28 0.78
CA GLY A 214 0.11 9.82 0.81
C GLY A 214 0.45 9.18 -0.54
N ASP A 215 0.06 9.82 -1.64
CA ASP A 215 0.37 9.33 -2.99
C ASP A 215 1.88 9.35 -3.30
N ILE A 216 2.60 10.39 -2.84
CA ILE A 216 4.06 10.48 -3.01
C ILE A 216 4.77 9.35 -2.26
N GLN A 217 4.35 9.06 -1.03
CA GLN A 217 4.89 7.95 -0.24
C GLN A 217 4.63 6.60 -0.93
N SER A 218 3.41 6.41 -1.45
CA SER A 218 3.03 5.21 -2.22
C SER A 218 3.88 5.04 -3.49
N PHE A 219 4.14 6.12 -4.22
CA PHE A 219 5.02 6.12 -5.39
C PHE A 219 6.44 5.67 -5.04
N ILE A 220 7.03 6.24 -4.00
CA ILE A 220 8.41 5.91 -3.60
C ILE A 220 8.50 4.47 -3.09
N GLY A 221 7.53 4.04 -2.26
CA GLY A 221 7.46 2.66 -1.76
C GLY A 221 7.31 1.63 -2.88
N THR A 222 6.38 1.86 -3.82
CA THR A 222 6.16 0.97 -4.97
C THR A 222 7.39 0.89 -5.87
N THR A 223 7.99 2.03 -6.19
CA THR A 223 9.23 2.09 -6.97
C THR A 223 10.33 1.30 -6.27
N GLY A 224 10.46 1.46 -4.95
CA GLY A 224 11.50 0.79 -4.19
C GLY A 224 11.35 -0.73 -4.14
N ILE A 225 10.13 -1.22 -3.91
CA ILE A 225 9.84 -2.67 -3.94
C ILE A 225 10.17 -3.26 -5.32
N LEU A 226 9.76 -2.60 -6.40
CA LEU A 226 10.06 -3.05 -7.77
C LEU A 226 11.56 -3.06 -8.05
N LEU A 227 12.29 -2.02 -7.63
CA LEU A 227 13.75 -1.97 -7.77
C LEU A 227 14.42 -3.13 -7.03
N ILE A 228 14.04 -3.40 -5.77
CA ILE A 228 14.61 -4.49 -4.97
C ILE A 228 14.34 -5.84 -5.63
N LEU A 229 13.10 -6.09 -6.05
CA LEU A 229 12.70 -7.34 -6.68
C LEU A 229 13.46 -7.58 -8.00
N TYR A 230 13.43 -6.61 -8.92
CA TYR A 230 14.05 -6.78 -10.23
C TYR A 230 15.57 -6.77 -10.18
N PHE A 231 16.17 -5.94 -9.32
CA PHE A 231 17.61 -5.96 -9.11
C PHE A 231 18.06 -7.26 -8.46
N GLY A 232 17.25 -7.80 -7.52
CA GLY A 232 17.35 -9.14 -6.96
C GLY A 232 17.48 -10.20 -8.04
N LEU A 233 16.47 -10.25 -8.89
CA LEU A 233 16.44 -11.18 -10.03
C LEU A 233 17.65 -10.97 -10.93
N HIS A 234 18.01 -9.74 -11.26
CA HIS A 234 19.14 -9.45 -12.13
C HIS A 234 20.47 -9.95 -11.59
N THR A 235 20.74 -9.70 -10.31
CA THR A 235 22.01 -10.06 -9.69
C THR A 235 22.10 -11.57 -9.50
N PHE A 236 21.09 -12.20 -8.91
CA PHE A 236 21.15 -13.62 -8.60
C PHE A 236 21.05 -14.53 -9.81
N THR A 237 20.36 -14.10 -10.87
CA THR A 237 20.30 -14.87 -12.12
C THR A 237 21.43 -14.55 -13.09
N LYS A 238 22.35 -13.63 -12.74
CA LYS A 238 23.38 -13.08 -13.64
C LYS A 238 22.79 -12.72 -15.00
N GLN A 239 21.85 -11.78 -15.00
CA GLN A 239 21.09 -11.38 -16.18
C GLN A 239 20.34 -12.55 -16.83
N TRP A 240 19.64 -13.37 -16.04
CA TRP A 240 18.87 -14.50 -16.55
C TRP A 240 19.71 -15.56 -17.30
N SER A 241 20.94 -15.81 -16.87
CA SER A 241 21.79 -16.89 -17.40
C SER A 241 21.81 -18.10 -16.48
N GLN A 242 21.76 -17.90 -15.15
CA GLN A 242 21.83 -18.95 -14.13
C GLN A 242 20.55 -19.02 -13.28
N SER A 243 20.26 -20.22 -12.76
CA SER A 243 19.18 -20.47 -11.77
C SER A 243 17.80 -19.92 -12.15
N LYS A 244 17.48 -19.88 -13.45
CA LYS A 244 16.24 -19.30 -14.01
C LYS A 244 14.97 -19.85 -13.38
N TRP A 245 14.91 -21.18 -13.21
CA TRP A 245 13.72 -21.85 -12.67
C TRP A 245 13.50 -21.54 -11.19
N LEU A 246 14.57 -21.49 -10.40
CA LEU A 246 14.49 -21.18 -8.97
C LEU A 246 14.04 -19.74 -8.75
N PHE A 247 14.72 -18.76 -9.37
CA PHE A 247 14.36 -17.35 -9.21
C PHE A 247 13.07 -16.99 -9.93
N GLY A 248 12.73 -17.69 -11.01
CA GLY A 248 11.43 -17.57 -11.65
C GLY A 248 10.29 -18.06 -10.75
N GLY A 249 10.45 -19.23 -10.14
CA GLY A 249 9.52 -19.75 -9.13
C GLY A 249 9.38 -18.80 -7.93
N LEU A 250 10.49 -18.28 -7.40
CA LEU A 250 10.47 -17.29 -6.32
C LEU A 250 9.75 -15.99 -6.70
N THR A 251 9.85 -15.55 -7.96
CA THR A 251 9.11 -14.36 -8.44
C THR A 251 7.60 -14.62 -8.46
N VAL A 252 7.21 -15.82 -8.90
CA VAL A 252 5.80 -16.21 -8.90
C VAL A 252 5.26 -16.32 -7.47
N LEU A 253 6.03 -16.92 -6.56
CA LEU A 253 5.71 -16.97 -5.14
C LEU A 253 5.61 -15.57 -4.52
N ALA A 254 6.51 -14.65 -4.89
CA ALA A 254 6.43 -13.26 -4.44
C ALA A 254 5.11 -12.59 -4.87
N GLY A 255 4.65 -12.83 -6.10
CA GLY A 255 3.34 -12.35 -6.57
C GLY A 255 2.16 -12.85 -5.72
N ILE A 256 2.19 -14.13 -5.34
CA ILE A 256 1.18 -14.72 -4.43
C ILE A 256 1.24 -14.09 -3.04
N LEU A 257 2.43 -13.91 -2.49
CA LEU A 257 2.61 -13.33 -1.16
C LEU A 257 2.21 -11.86 -1.11
N ILE A 258 2.52 -11.07 -2.15
CA ILE A 258 2.09 -9.67 -2.27
C ILE A 258 0.57 -9.58 -2.25
N GLN A 259 -0.13 -10.42 -3.03
CA GLN A 259 -1.60 -10.42 -3.02
C GLN A 259 -2.22 -10.99 -1.75
N ALA A 260 -1.45 -11.68 -0.91
CA ALA A 260 -1.95 -12.24 0.33
C ALA A 260 -2.40 -11.14 1.30
N ALA A 261 -1.76 -9.97 1.28
CA ALA A 261 -2.11 -8.82 2.11
C ALA A 261 -3.55 -8.33 1.91
N SER A 262 -4.13 -8.54 0.72
CA SER A 262 -5.50 -8.14 0.36
C SER A 262 -6.44 -9.34 0.20
N LEU A 263 -6.17 -10.45 0.88
CA LEU A 263 -6.93 -11.70 0.71
C LEU A 263 -8.36 -11.56 1.22
N ASP A 264 -9.34 -11.50 0.32
CA ASP A 264 -10.77 -11.66 0.63
C ASP A 264 -11.30 -13.05 0.26
N ASN A 265 -10.85 -13.59 -0.87
CA ASN A 265 -11.25 -14.89 -1.40
C ASN A 265 -10.01 -15.73 -1.75
N TYR A 266 -9.95 -16.97 -1.26
CA TYR A 266 -8.81 -17.87 -1.45
C TYR A 266 -8.51 -18.19 -2.93
N ILE A 267 -9.55 -18.45 -3.72
CA ILE A 267 -9.40 -18.81 -5.14
C ILE A 267 -8.90 -17.59 -5.91
N PHE A 268 -9.57 -16.45 -5.72
CA PHE A 268 -9.16 -15.20 -6.36
C PHE A 268 -7.75 -14.79 -5.95
N TRP A 269 -7.39 -14.95 -4.67
CA TRP A 269 -6.03 -14.67 -4.18
C TRP A 269 -4.97 -15.51 -4.90
N ILE A 270 -5.15 -16.84 -4.99
CA ILE A 270 -4.17 -17.71 -5.65
C ILE A 270 -4.07 -17.37 -7.14
N VAL A 271 -5.20 -17.19 -7.82
CA VAL A 271 -5.22 -16.89 -9.26
C VAL A 271 -4.63 -15.51 -9.55
N SER A 272 -5.04 -14.47 -8.83
CA SER A 272 -4.51 -13.11 -9.01
C SER A 272 -3.03 -13.03 -8.60
N GLY A 273 -2.63 -13.77 -7.57
CA GLY A 273 -1.24 -13.86 -7.12
C GLY A 273 -0.32 -14.54 -8.13
N LEU A 274 -0.75 -15.70 -8.66
CA LEU A 274 -0.04 -16.40 -9.75
C LEU A 274 0.11 -15.50 -10.97
N LEU A 275 -0.99 -14.84 -11.37
CA LEU A 275 -0.97 -13.97 -12.52
C LEU A 275 -0.08 -12.75 -12.31
N THR A 276 -0.14 -12.11 -11.14
CA THR A 276 0.76 -11.01 -10.76
C THR A 276 2.21 -11.46 -10.81
N GLY A 277 2.51 -12.64 -10.26
CA GLY A 277 3.85 -13.23 -10.29
C GLY A 277 4.36 -13.53 -11.70
N LEU A 278 3.51 -14.07 -12.57
CA LEU A 278 3.83 -14.31 -13.98
C LEU A 278 4.02 -13.00 -14.76
N ILE A 279 3.22 -11.96 -14.46
CA ILE A 279 3.38 -10.62 -15.03
C ILE A 279 4.72 -10.03 -14.61
N LEU A 280 5.07 -10.06 -13.31
CA LEU A 280 6.36 -9.59 -12.81
C LEU A 280 7.52 -10.32 -13.49
N LEU A 281 7.43 -11.66 -13.59
CA LEU A 281 8.43 -12.47 -14.29
C LEU A 281 8.55 -12.08 -15.77
N GLY A 282 7.43 -12.00 -16.49
CA GLY A 282 7.38 -11.64 -17.90
C GLY A 282 7.93 -10.24 -18.16
N LEU A 283 7.60 -9.27 -17.31
CA LEU A 283 8.14 -7.92 -17.36
C LEU A 283 9.66 -7.92 -17.19
N TYR A 284 10.19 -8.72 -16.27
CA TYR A 284 11.62 -8.86 -16.09
C TYR A 284 12.30 -9.43 -17.35
N ILE A 285 11.81 -10.57 -17.85
CA ILE A 285 12.43 -11.28 -18.99
C ILE A 285 12.40 -10.44 -20.26
N LEU A 286 11.27 -9.76 -20.54
CA LEU A 286 11.03 -9.09 -21.81
C LEU A 286 11.51 -7.63 -21.83
N PHE A 287 11.37 -6.89 -20.72
CA PHE A 287 11.57 -5.44 -20.72
C PHE A 287 12.59 -4.98 -19.67
N ILE A 288 12.32 -5.22 -18.38
CA ILE A 288 13.08 -4.59 -17.28
C ILE A 288 14.53 -5.06 -17.23
N ARG A 289 14.83 -6.30 -17.65
CA ARG A 289 16.22 -6.77 -17.79
C ARG A 289 17.08 -5.85 -18.67
N TYR A 290 16.47 -5.20 -19.67
CA TYR A 290 17.13 -4.32 -20.62
C TYR A 290 16.95 -2.84 -20.29
N HIS A 291 15.88 -2.49 -19.58
CA HIS A 291 15.47 -1.12 -19.30
C HIS A 291 15.11 -0.92 -17.82
N PHE A 292 16.10 -0.96 -16.93
CA PHE A 292 15.91 -0.69 -15.50
C PHE A 292 15.38 0.72 -15.23
N GLU A 293 15.71 1.67 -16.10
CA GLU A 293 15.25 3.04 -16.06
C GLU A 293 13.72 3.15 -16.19
N TRP A 294 13.01 2.13 -16.68
CA TRP A 294 11.55 2.16 -16.79
C TRP A 294 10.82 2.04 -15.45
N ILE A 295 11.47 1.51 -14.41
CA ILE A 295 10.81 1.18 -13.14
C ILE A 295 10.16 2.42 -12.48
N PRO A 296 10.86 3.57 -12.30
CA PRO A 296 10.24 4.77 -11.74
C PRO A 296 9.07 5.29 -12.59
N VAL A 297 9.15 5.20 -13.92
CA VAL A 297 8.08 5.66 -14.80
C VAL A 297 6.85 4.76 -14.68
N ILE A 298 7.04 3.44 -14.65
CA ILE A 298 5.95 2.48 -14.48
C ILE A 298 5.25 2.68 -13.14
N ALA A 299 6.01 2.86 -12.06
CA ALA A 299 5.46 3.14 -10.75
C ALA A 299 4.71 4.48 -10.71
N ALA A 300 5.25 5.54 -11.33
CA ALA A 300 4.64 6.86 -11.37
C ALA A 300 3.28 6.81 -12.07
N VAL A 301 3.23 6.20 -13.27
CA VAL A 301 1.97 6.05 -14.02
C VAL A 301 0.96 5.20 -13.25
N SER A 302 1.40 4.12 -12.61
CA SER A 302 0.51 3.24 -11.82
C SER A 302 -0.16 4.00 -10.66
N VAL A 303 0.61 4.82 -9.94
CA VAL A 303 0.07 5.65 -8.85
C VAL A 303 -0.81 6.77 -9.40
N ILE A 304 -0.39 7.48 -10.44
CA ILE A 304 -1.18 8.54 -11.09
C ILE A 304 -2.55 8.02 -11.54
N LEU A 305 -2.63 6.82 -12.12
CA LEU A 305 -3.91 6.22 -12.51
C LEU A 305 -4.79 5.86 -11.29
N GLY A 306 -4.18 5.49 -10.16
CA GLY A 306 -4.85 5.36 -8.88
C GLY A 306 -5.44 6.68 -8.39
N ILE A 307 -4.69 7.78 -8.51
CA ILE A 307 -5.15 9.14 -8.16
C ILE A 307 -6.31 9.54 -9.06
N VAL A 308 -6.19 9.36 -10.38
CA VAL A 308 -7.26 9.65 -11.34
C VAL A 308 -8.53 8.89 -11.00
N ARG A 309 -8.42 7.61 -10.62
CA ARG A 309 -9.56 6.82 -10.14
C ARG A 309 -10.21 7.46 -8.90
N ASN A 310 -9.41 7.92 -7.92
CA ASN A 310 -9.93 8.57 -6.72
C ASN A 310 -10.61 9.93 -7.01
N ILE A 311 -10.06 10.71 -7.96
CA ILE A 311 -10.67 11.95 -8.45
C ILE A 311 -12.05 11.67 -9.08
N ILE A 312 -12.15 10.64 -9.92
CA ILE A 312 -13.42 10.26 -10.59
C ILE A 312 -14.47 9.81 -9.58
N ILE A 313 -14.07 9.06 -8.55
CA ILE A 313 -14.99 8.63 -7.48
C ILE A 313 -15.48 9.84 -6.67
N GLY A 314 -14.63 10.86 -6.47
CA GLY A 314 -15.03 12.14 -5.88
C GLY A 314 -15.51 12.04 -4.43
N ALA A 315 -15.00 11.07 -3.66
CA ALA A 315 -15.48 10.78 -2.31
C ALA A 315 -15.24 11.92 -1.30
N VAL A 316 -14.19 12.72 -1.52
CA VAL A 316 -13.83 13.85 -0.66
C VAL A 316 -13.65 15.09 -1.55
N PRO A 317 -14.12 16.29 -1.14
CA PRO A 317 -13.95 17.51 -1.92
C PRO A 317 -12.49 17.84 -2.30
N SER A 318 -11.52 17.44 -1.46
CA SER A 318 -10.09 17.63 -1.71
C SER A 318 -9.49 16.68 -2.73
N ALA A 319 -10.22 15.65 -3.17
CA ALA A 319 -9.68 14.62 -4.07
C ALA A 319 -9.16 15.23 -5.37
N LEU A 320 -9.87 16.22 -5.94
CA LEU A 320 -9.48 16.86 -7.19
C LEU A 320 -8.21 17.71 -7.03
N SER A 321 -8.22 18.67 -6.10
CA SER A 321 -7.09 19.60 -5.92
C SER A 321 -5.85 18.91 -5.36
N GLY A 322 -6.03 18.04 -4.36
CA GLY A 322 -4.95 17.24 -3.79
C GLY A 322 -4.41 16.22 -4.79
N GLY A 323 -5.30 15.60 -5.58
CA GLY A 323 -4.91 14.67 -6.63
C GLY A 323 -4.12 15.32 -7.76
N ILE A 324 -4.52 16.52 -8.24
CA ILE A 324 -3.74 17.27 -9.24
C ILE A 324 -2.34 17.60 -8.72
N MET A 325 -2.24 18.04 -7.46
CA MET A 325 -0.95 18.29 -6.82
C MET A 325 -0.09 17.01 -6.78
N GLY A 326 -0.67 15.88 -6.36
CA GLY A 326 -0.01 14.57 -6.34
C GLY A 326 0.49 14.14 -7.73
N ILE A 327 -0.35 14.27 -8.77
CA ILE A 327 -0.01 13.93 -10.16
C ILE A 327 1.17 14.75 -10.66
N LEU A 328 1.17 16.07 -10.42
CA LEU A 328 2.26 16.95 -10.85
C LEU A 328 3.58 16.60 -10.15
N ILE A 329 3.56 16.39 -8.83
CA ILE A 329 4.76 16.05 -8.07
C ILE A 329 5.30 14.68 -8.48
N ILE A 330 4.45 13.67 -8.57
CA ILE A 330 4.85 12.31 -8.96
C ILE A 330 5.35 12.28 -10.41
N GLY A 331 4.71 13.01 -11.32
CA GLY A 331 5.15 13.11 -12.72
C GLY A 331 6.55 13.74 -12.84
N LEU A 332 6.78 14.88 -12.17
CA LEU A 332 8.07 15.55 -12.16
C LEU A 332 9.15 14.69 -11.51
N PHE A 333 8.83 14.09 -10.35
CA PHE A 333 9.79 13.30 -9.59
C PHE A 333 10.12 11.96 -10.28
N GLY A 334 9.12 11.32 -10.91
CA GLY A 334 9.32 10.11 -11.71
C GLY A 334 10.22 10.35 -12.93
N LEU A 335 10.03 11.48 -13.63
CA LEU A 335 10.90 11.86 -14.76
C LEU A 335 12.31 12.27 -14.30
N TYR A 336 12.42 12.96 -13.17
CA TYR A 336 13.71 13.27 -12.57
C TYR A 336 14.47 11.98 -12.21
N TRP A 337 13.80 11.03 -11.54
CA TRP A 337 14.43 9.75 -11.19
C TRP A 337 14.83 8.96 -12.43
N TYR A 338 13.97 8.89 -13.45
CA TYR A 338 14.31 8.33 -14.76
C TYR A 338 15.57 8.98 -15.35
N SER A 339 15.67 10.31 -15.28
CA SER A 339 16.81 11.05 -15.83
C SER A 339 18.12 10.75 -15.09
N GLU A 340 18.09 10.52 -13.78
CA GLU A 340 19.26 10.14 -12.98
C GLU A 340 19.82 8.76 -13.40
N PHE A 341 18.94 7.79 -13.72
CA PHE A 341 19.35 6.52 -14.31
C PHE A 341 20.08 6.70 -15.65
N VAL A 342 19.66 7.67 -16.46
CA VAL A 342 20.25 7.96 -17.77
C VAL A 342 21.51 8.83 -17.67
N HIS A 343 21.56 9.81 -16.78
CA HIS A 343 22.68 10.75 -16.64
C HIS A 343 23.94 10.11 -16.05
N THR A 344 23.78 9.10 -15.17
CA THR A 344 24.91 8.34 -14.62
C THR A 344 25.75 7.64 -15.71
N ILE A 345 25.21 7.51 -16.94
CA ILE A 345 25.88 6.94 -18.12
C ILE A 345 26.87 7.92 -18.78
N LYS A 346 26.62 9.25 -18.71
CA LYS A 346 27.42 10.24 -19.46
C LYS A 346 28.70 10.69 -18.77
N VAL A 347 28.86 10.39 -17.48
CA VAL A 347 29.97 10.87 -16.62
C VAL A 347 31.01 9.78 -16.36
N LYS A 348 30.75 8.54 -16.80
CA LYS A 348 31.75 7.48 -16.95
C LYS A 348 32.05 7.29 -18.43
#